data_AF-A0A9E3D7Q5-F1
#
_entry.id   AF-A0A9E3D7Q5-F1
#
_cell.length_a   1.000
_cell.length_b   1.000
_cell.length_c   1.000
_cell.angle_alpha   90.00
_cell.angle_beta   90.00
_cell.angle_gamma   90.00
#
_symmetry.space_group_name_H-M   'P 1'
#
loop_
_entity.id
_entity.type
_entity.pdbx_description
1 polymer ?
#
loop_
_entity_poly.entity_id
_entity_poly.type
_entity_poly.pdbx_seq_one_letter_code
_entity_poly.pdbx_strand_id
1 'polypeptide(L)'
;GERLGFLPGDLREKFDPYMRPLFDALGELIDETLVNKYMERGTLEVAPLAFMRGRTLSDSFVILDEAQNATDDQLKMFLTRLGSGSKMVVTGDVTQIDLPAGQRSGLRTAAQRLRGIAGVSAIELGEGDVVRHPLVAKIVRAYAAAAP
;
A
#
# COMPACT_ATOMS: atom_id res chain seq x y z
N GLY A 1 7.88 -14.09 4.86
CA GLY A 1 7.59 -13.13 5.95
C GLY A 1 7.18 -13.84 7.22
N GLU A 2 7.59 -13.31 8.38
CA GLU A 2 7.15 -13.78 9.69
C GLU A 2 5.62 -13.84 9.76
N ARG A 3 5.09 -14.99 10.17
CA ARG A 3 3.66 -15.18 10.38
C ARG A 3 3.28 -14.32 11.59
N LEU A 4 2.42 -13.31 11.36
CA LEU A 4 1.83 -12.34 12.31
C LEU A 4 1.23 -12.93 13.62
N GLY A 5 1.30 -14.24 13.83
CA GLY A 5 0.62 -14.97 14.90
C GLY A 5 1.26 -14.92 16.29
N PHE A 6 2.45 -14.35 16.49
CA PHE A 6 3.23 -14.59 17.72
C PHE A 6 3.56 -13.37 18.60
N LEU A 7 3.09 -12.16 18.28
CA LEU A 7 3.21 -11.05 19.24
C LEU A 7 2.08 -11.15 20.28
N PRO A 8 2.34 -11.09 21.61
CA PRO A 8 1.31 -10.96 22.62
C PRO A 8 0.68 -9.56 22.58
N GLY A 9 -0.65 -9.45 22.76
CA GLY A 9 -1.36 -8.14 22.77
C GLY A 9 -2.69 -8.12 22.00
N ASP A 10 -3.42 -7.00 22.10
CA ASP A 10 -4.54 -6.62 21.21
C ASP A 10 -4.06 -6.68 19.74
N LEU A 11 -4.94 -7.01 18.79
CA LEU A 11 -4.67 -6.88 17.35
C LEU A 11 -3.99 -5.55 17.02
N ARG A 12 -4.44 -4.43 17.62
CA ARG A 12 -3.80 -3.11 17.45
C ARG A 12 -2.31 -3.11 17.84
N GLU A 13 -1.98 -3.62 19.03
CA GLU A 13 -0.59 -3.67 19.52
C GLU A 13 0.34 -4.51 18.63
N LYS A 14 -0.21 -5.48 17.89
CA LYS A 14 0.56 -6.29 16.92
C LYS A 14 0.78 -5.58 15.59
N PHE A 15 -0.11 -4.65 15.22
CA PHE A 15 -0.01 -3.88 13.98
C PHE A 15 0.88 -2.64 14.15
N ASP A 16 1.01 -2.10 15.36
CA ASP A 16 1.78 -0.89 15.67
C ASP A 16 3.19 -0.83 15.03
N PRO A 17 4.04 -1.89 15.09
CA PRO A 17 5.37 -1.84 14.47
C PRO A 17 5.34 -1.67 12.95
N TYR A 18 4.34 -2.27 12.28
CA TYR A 18 4.15 -2.17 10.83
C TYR A 18 3.50 -0.84 10.42
N MET A 19 2.78 -0.21 11.35
CA MET A 19 2.15 1.09 11.16
C MET A 19 3.11 2.25 11.38
N ARG A 20 4.25 2.02 12.05
CA ARG A 20 5.23 3.05 12.37
C ARG A 20 5.76 3.82 11.14
N PRO A 21 6.18 3.19 10.02
CA PRO A 21 6.63 3.94 8.84
C PRO A 21 5.54 4.83 8.24
N LEU A 22 4.28 4.39 8.27
CA LEU A 22 3.15 5.19 7.81
C LEU A 22 2.92 6.39 8.72
N PHE A 23 3.02 6.21 10.04
CA PHE A 23 2.92 7.32 10.99
C PHE A 23 4.06 8.31 10.88
N ASP A 24 5.30 7.84 10.69
CA ASP A 24 6.45 8.72 10.47
C ASP A 24 6.26 9.54 9.19
N ALA A 25 5.79 8.92 8.08
CA ALA A 25 5.49 9.62 6.84
C ALA A 25 4.33 10.63 6.97
N LEU A 26 3.29 10.31 7.75
CA LEU A 26 2.21 11.26 8.06
C LEU A 26 2.70 12.42 8.93
N GLY A 27 3.62 12.17 9.85
CA GLY A 27 4.24 13.17 10.72
C GLY A 27 5.03 14.24 9.96
N GLU A 28 5.55 13.91 8.77
CA GLU A 28 6.20 14.88 7.88
C GLU A 28 5.21 15.85 7.23
N LEU A 29 3.93 15.45 7.11
CA LEU A 29 2.88 16.21 6.44
C LEU A 29 1.97 16.96 7.42
N ILE A 30 1.71 16.37 8.59
CA ILE A 30 0.81 16.89 9.62
C ILE A 30 1.40 16.60 11.00
N ASP A 31 1.11 17.48 11.96
CA ASP A 31 1.55 17.32 13.35
C ASP A 31 1.11 15.96 13.94
N GLU A 32 2.03 15.28 14.63
CA GLU A 32 1.80 13.94 15.20
C GLU A 32 0.59 13.90 16.16
N THR A 33 0.36 15.00 16.89
CA THR A 33 -0.81 15.13 17.79
C THR A 33 -2.11 15.13 16.99
N LEU A 34 -2.12 15.75 15.80
CA LEU A 34 -3.28 15.75 14.90
C LEU A 34 -3.49 14.38 14.27
N VAL A 35 -2.43 13.67 13.88
CA VAL A 35 -2.52 12.28 13.38
C VAL A 35 -3.26 11.41 14.40
N ASN A 36 -2.81 11.42 15.66
CA ASN A 36 -3.41 10.64 16.74
C ASN A 36 -4.89 11.02 16.94
N LYS A 37 -5.20 12.32 16.95
CA LYS A 37 -6.57 12.81 17.08
C LYS A 37 -7.47 12.36 15.92
N TYR A 38 -6.97 12.34 14.68
CA TYR A 38 -7.73 11.88 13.52
C TYR A 38 -7.95 10.37 13.54
N MET A 39 -6.97 9.60 14.02
CA MET A 39 -7.10 8.16 14.24
C MET A 39 -8.17 7.84 15.29
N GLU A 40 -8.14 8.51 16.45
CA GLU A 40 -9.13 8.32 17.52
C GLU A 40 -10.56 8.62 17.05
N ARG A 41 -10.71 9.64 16.19
CA ARG A 41 -12.01 10.05 15.62
C ARG A 41 -12.45 9.18 14.43
N GLY A 42 -11.61 8.26 13.96
CA GLY A 42 -11.86 7.47 12.76
C GLY A 42 -11.85 8.29 11.46
N THR A 43 -11.31 9.52 11.49
CA THR A 43 -11.10 10.34 10.29
C THR A 43 -9.93 9.81 9.47
N LEU A 44 -8.89 9.34 10.15
CA LEU A 44 -7.80 8.56 9.56
C LEU A 44 -8.00 7.11 10.01
N GLU A 45 -7.98 6.18 9.07
CA GLU A 45 -8.12 4.75 9.37
C GLU A 45 -7.01 3.99 8.65
N VAL A 46 -6.31 3.16 9.41
CA VAL A 46 -5.33 2.19 8.88
C VAL A 46 -5.88 0.82 9.19
N ALA A 47 -6.12 0.01 8.15
CA ALA A 47 -6.73 -1.29 8.31
C ALA A 47 -6.17 -2.29 7.31
N PRO A 48 -6.04 -3.58 7.69
CA PRO A 48 -5.64 -4.63 6.76
C PRO A 48 -6.66 -4.79 5.62
N LEU A 49 -6.18 -5.22 4.45
CA LEU A 49 -7.01 -5.47 3.27
C LEU A 49 -8.24 -6.36 3.55
N ALA A 50 -8.11 -7.33 4.46
CA ALA A 50 -9.19 -8.24 4.84
C ALA A 50 -10.41 -7.54 5.46
N PHE A 51 -10.21 -6.39 6.12
CA PHE A 51 -11.28 -5.62 6.76
C PHE A 51 -12.12 -4.83 5.76
N MET A 52 -11.71 -4.77 4.50
CA MET A 52 -12.41 -4.05 3.44
C MET A 52 -13.60 -4.84 2.89
N ARG A 53 -13.67 -6.14 3.18
CA ARG A 53 -14.73 -7.02 2.70
C ARG A 53 -16.10 -6.53 3.21
N GLY A 54 -17.04 -6.35 2.29
CA GLY A 54 -18.41 -5.93 2.62
C GLY A 54 -18.57 -4.44 2.94
N ARG A 55 -17.49 -3.64 2.89
CA ARG A 55 -17.57 -2.19 3.06
C ARG A 55 -17.91 -1.48 1.76
N THR A 56 -18.43 -0.27 1.88
CA THR A 56 -18.48 0.72 0.81
C THR A 56 -17.76 1.95 1.32
N LEU A 57 -16.76 2.41 0.58
CA LEU A 57 -15.89 3.52 0.95
C LEU A 57 -16.37 4.78 0.23
N SER A 58 -17.37 5.45 0.81
CA SER A 58 -17.90 6.74 0.31
C SER A 58 -17.24 7.92 1.01
N ASP A 59 -17.23 9.08 0.35
CA ASP A 59 -16.71 10.36 0.87
C ASP A 59 -15.31 10.25 1.51
N SER A 60 -14.44 9.46 0.88
CA SER A 60 -13.12 9.10 1.43
C SER A 60 -12.00 9.13 0.39
N PHE A 61 -10.78 9.39 0.86
CA PHE A 61 -9.56 9.19 0.10
C PHE A 61 -8.88 7.91 0.60
N VAL A 62 -8.75 6.91 -0.27
CA VAL A 62 -8.31 5.57 0.10
C VAL A 62 -7.00 5.25 -0.60
N ILE A 63 -6.01 4.76 0.16
CA ILE A 63 -4.74 4.28 -0.36
C ILE A 63 -4.62 2.79 -0.05
N LEU A 64 -4.40 1.97 -1.07
CA LEU A 64 -3.91 0.61 -0.90
C LEU A 64 -2.44 0.58 -1.29
N ASP A 65 -1.58 0.43 -0.29
CA ASP A 65 -0.15 0.31 -0.49
C ASP A 65 0.31 -1.15 -0.59
N GLU A 66 1.48 -1.36 -1.20
CA GLU A 66 2.08 -2.69 -1.40
C GLU A 66 1.14 -3.67 -2.14
N ALA A 67 0.34 -3.14 -3.08
CA ALA A 67 -0.70 -3.90 -3.78
C ALA A 67 -0.16 -5.05 -4.63
N GLN A 68 1.15 -5.10 -4.90
CA GLN A 68 1.76 -6.26 -5.54
C GLN A 68 1.60 -7.54 -4.71
N ASN A 69 1.38 -7.41 -3.40
CA ASN A 69 1.14 -8.51 -2.46
C ASN A 69 -0.35 -8.88 -2.33
N ALA A 70 -1.23 -8.30 -3.14
CA ALA A 70 -2.62 -8.71 -3.25
C ALA A 70 -2.83 -9.65 -4.45
N THR A 71 -3.63 -10.70 -4.27
CA THR A 71 -4.07 -11.55 -5.39
C THR A 71 -5.07 -10.82 -6.28
N ASP A 72 -5.30 -11.33 -7.50
CA ASP A 72 -6.36 -10.86 -8.41
C ASP A 72 -7.72 -10.72 -7.70
N ASP A 73 -8.12 -11.72 -6.91
CA ASP A 73 -9.41 -11.73 -6.21
C ASP A 73 -9.46 -10.69 -5.08
N GLN A 74 -8.38 -10.54 -4.32
CA GLN A 74 -8.29 -9.54 -3.26
C GLN A 74 -8.33 -8.12 -3.82
N LEU A 75 -7.58 -7.86 -4.90
CA LEU A 75 -7.54 -6.55 -5.53
C LEU A 75 -8.88 -6.20 -6.18
N LYS A 76 -9.53 -7.16 -6.87
CA LYS A 76 -10.88 -6.99 -7.38
C LYS A 76 -11.88 -6.71 -6.25
N MET A 77 -11.81 -7.47 -5.15
CA MET A 77 -12.65 -7.25 -3.97
C MET A 77 -12.50 -5.81 -3.46
N PHE A 78 -11.27 -5.32 -3.34
CA PHE A 78 -10.97 -3.98 -2.85
C PHE A 78 -11.41 -2.86 -3.79
N LEU A 79 -11.07 -2.94 -5.07
CA LEU A 79 -11.43 -1.93 -6.07
C LEU A 79 -12.95 -1.74 -6.17
N THR A 80 -13.73 -2.81 -5.99
CA THR A 80 -15.20 -2.75 -5.97
C THR A 80 -15.79 -2.19 -4.69
N ARG A 81 -14.97 -1.76 -3.71
CA ARG A 81 -15.45 -1.06 -2.50
C ARG A 81 -15.53 0.46 -2.70
N LEU A 82 -15.02 1.01 -3.80
CA LEU A 82 -15.06 2.45 -4.09
C LEU A 82 -16.52 2.94 -4.15
N GLY A 83 -16.86 3.88 -3.26
CA GLY A 83 -18.17 4.53 -3.17
C GLY A 83 -18.21 5.92 -3.81
N SER A 84 -19.36 6.58 -3.69
CA SER A 84 -19.56 7.96 -4.19
C SER A 84 -18.71 8.97 -3.43
N GLY A 85 -18.28 10.05 -4.10
CA GLY A 85 -17.51 11.12 -3.47
C GLY A 85 -16.07 10.71 -3.10
N SER A 86 -15.65 9.50 -3.47
CA SER A 86 -14.36 8.96 -3.06
C SER A 86 -13.32 8.93 -4.17
N LYS A 87 -12.06 8.88 -3.77
CA LYS A 87 -10.92 8.62 -4.65
C LYS A 87 -10.07 7.49 -4.06
N MET A 88 -9.63 6.59 -4.91
CA MET A 88 -8.78 5.46 -4.53
C MET A 88 -7.47 5.52 -5.30
N VAL A 89 -6.36 5.34 -4.59
CA VAL A 89 -5.02 5.20 -5.13
C VAL A 89 -4.49 3.83 -4.73
N VAL A 90 -3.97 3.10 -5.69
CA VAL A 90 -3.38 1.77 -5.48
C VAL A 90 -1.92 1.86 -5.89
N THR A 91 -1.01 1.60 -4.96
CA THR A 91 0.45 1.69 -5.14
C THR A 91 1.09 0.33 -4.96
N GLY A 92 2.25 0.12 -5.59
CA GLY A 92 3.02 -1.11 -5.44
C GLY A 92 4.13 -1.25 -6.48
N ASP A 93 5.09 -2.13 -6.18
CA ASP A 93 6.22 -2.45 -7.06
C ASP A 93 6.08 -3.87 -7.61
N VAL A 94 5.80 -3.98 -8.92
CA VAL A 94 5.61 -5.27 -9.60
C VAL A 94 6.88 -6.15 -9.66
N THR A 95 8.04 -5.63 -9.25
CA THR A 95 9.30 -6.39 -9.14
C THR A 95 9.51 -7.01 -7.76
N GLN A 96 8.75 -6.58 -6.74
CA GLN A 96 8.89 -6.99 -5.33
C GLN A 96 7.65 -7.75 -4.83
N ILE A 97 7.30 -8.84 -5.52
CA ILE A 97 6.13 -9.65 -5.18
C ILE A 97 6.49 -10.64 -4.06
N ASP A 98 5.91 -10.48 -2.88
CA ASP A 98 6.00 -11.41 -1.73
C ASP A 98 4.71 -12.23 -1.59
N LEU A 99 4.37 -12.98 -2.65
CA LEU A 99 3.23 -13.90 -2.65
C LEU A 99 3.71 -15.36 -2.58
N PRO A 100 2.94 -16.26 -1.93
CA PRO A 100 3.24 -17.69 -1.93
C PRO A 100 3.38 -18.23 -3.36
N ALA A 101 4.27 -19.22 -3.53
CA ALA A 101 4.52 -19.84 -4.82
C ALA A 101 3.22 -20.31 -5.49
N GLY A 102 3.04 -19.95 -6.76
CA GLY A 102 1.85 -20.27 -7.56
C GLY A 102 0.74 -19.21 -7.50
N GLN A 103 0.81 -18.23 -6.59
CA GLN A 103 -0.10 -17.08 -6.60
C GLN A 103 0.42 -15.98 -7.51
N ARG A 104 -0.48 -15.37 -8.28
CA ARG A 104 -0.18 -14.23 -9.14
C ARG A 104 -0.64 -12.95 -8.48
N SER A 105 0.20 -11.92 -8.56
CA SER A 105 -0.14 -10.57 -8.14
C SER A 105 -1.26 -9.99 -9.00
N GLY A 106 -2.27 -9.43 -8.35
CA GLY A 106 -3.38 -8.74 -8.98
C GLY A 106 -3.00 -7.42 -9.61
N LEU A 107 -1.92 -6.78 -9.16
CA LEU A 107 -1.58 -5.40 -9.54
C LEU A 107 -1.34 -5.25 -11.04
N ARG A 108 -0.51 -6.12 -11.63
CA ARG A 108 -0.24 -6.10 -13.07
C ARG A 108 -1.50 -6.40 -13.88
N THR A 109 -2.29 -7.39 -13.43
CA THR A 109 -3.53 -7.77 -14.10
C THR A 109 -4.54 -6.62 -14.08
N ALA A 110 -4.72 -5.95 -12.94
CA ALA A 110 -5.61 -4.81 -12.79
C ALA A 110 -5.15 -3.63 -13.66
N ALA A 111 -3.86 -3.28 -13.61
CA ALA A 111 -3.30 -2.21 -14.42
C ALA A 111 -3.46 -2.42 -15.93
N GLN A 112 -3.60 -3.68 -16.40
CA GLN A 112 -3.90 -4.02 -17.78
C GLN A 112 -5.41 -4.04 -18.06
N ARG A 113 -6.20 -4.71 -17.23
CA ARG A 113 -7.65 -4.90 -17.44
C ARG A 113 -8.45 -3.61 -17.31
N LEU A 114 -7.98 -2.67 -16.49
CA LEU A 114 -8.67 -1.41 -16.23
C LEU A 114 -8.23 -0.30 -17.21
N ARG A 115 -7.33 -0.60 -18.16
CA ARG A 115 -6.95 0.37 -19.21
C ARG A 115 -8.18 0.73 -20.04
N GLY A 116 -8.38 2.03 -20.24
CA GLY A 116 -9.48 2.57 -21.03
C GLY A 116 -10.80 2.73 -20.29
N ILE A 117 -10.89 2.35 -19.00
CA ILE A 117 -12.06 2.66 -18.17
C ILE A 117 -12.02 4.15 -17.81
N ALA A 118 -13.08 4.89 -18.16
CA ALA A 118 -13.20 6.29 -17.81
C ALA A 118 -13.13 6.48 -16.28
N GLY A 119 -12.30 7.42 -15.83
CA GLY A 119 -12.06 7.67 -14.40
C GLY A 119 -10.99 6.77 -13.76
N VAL A 120 -10.38 5.84 -14.49
CA VAL A 120 -9.24 5.04 -14.03
C VAL A 120 -7.99 5.44 -14.81
N SER A 121 -6.86 5.54 -14.12
CA SER A 121 -5.56 5.81 -14.74
C SER A 121 -4.50 4.93 -14.11
N ALA A 122 -3.65 4.33 -14.95
CA ALA A 122 -2.46 3.61 -14.52
C ALA A 122 -1.25 4.49 -14.80
N ILE A 123 -0.47 4.77 -13.75
CA ILE A 123 0.75 5.58 -13.84
C ILE A 123 1.92 4.64 -13.55
N GLU A 124 2.81 4.50 -14.51
CA GLU A 124 4.05 3.72 -14.37
C GLU A 124 5.18 4.71 -14.09
N LEU A 125 5.81 4.59 -12.91
CA LEU A 125 6.99 5.38 -12.53
C LEU A 125 8.24 4.58 -12.88
N GLY A 126 9.22 5.24 -13.50
CA GLY A 126 10.50 4.66 -13.88
C GLY A 126 11.63 5.05 -12.94
N GLU A 127 12.85 4.60 -13.27
CA GLU A 127 14.06 4.94 -12.49
C GLU A 127 14.31 6.45 -12.42
N GLY A 128 13.92 7.20 -13.45
CA GLY A 128 14.06 8.66 -13.51
C GLY A 128 13.16 9.41 -12.52
N ASP A 129 12.08 8.78 -12.06
CA ASP A 129 11.15 9.36 -11.08
C ASP A 129 11.62 9.13 -9.63
N VAL A 130 12.67 8.34 -9.44
CA VAL A 130 13.16 7.95 -8.12
C VAL A 130 14.23 8.93 -7.62
N VAL A 131 13.79 9.86 -6.78
CA VAL A 131 14.69 10.81 -6.10
C VAL A 131 15.27 10.15 -4.84
N ARG A 132 16.56 9.84 -4.86
CA ARG A 132 17.30 9.28 -3.72
C ARG A 132 18.48 10.17 -3.37
N HIS A 133 18.87 10.16 -2.10
CA HIS A 133 20.11 10.80 -1.68
C HIS A 133 21.30 10.23 -2.50
N PRO A 134 22.25 11.06 -2.98
CA PRO A 134 23.33 10.60 -3.88
C PRO A 134 24.16 9.44 -3.31
N LEU A 135 24.33 9.38 -1.99
CA LEU A 135 25.00 8.27 -1.31
C LEU A 135 24.23 6.95 -1.48
N VAL A 136 22.90 6.96 -1.34
CA VAL A 136 22.06 5.77 -1.49
C VAL A 136 22.16 5.25 -2.93
N ALA A 137 22.14 6.15 -3.92
CA ALA A 137 22.33 5.76 -5.31
C ALA A 137 23.70 5.10 -5.56
N LYS A 138 24.78 5.61 -4.95
CA LYS A 138 26.12 4.98 -5.02
C LYS A 138 26.14 3.59 -4.38
N ILE A 139 25.50 3.43 -3.22
CA ILE A 139 25.39 2.14 -2.52
C ILE A 139 24.65 1.13 -3.40
N VAL A 140 23.46 1.49 -3.92
CA VAL A 140 22.67 0.59 -4.78
C VAL A 140 23.46 0.15 -6.01
N ARG A 141 24.17 1.07 -6.69
CA ARG A 141 25.01 0.74 -7.85
C ARG A 141 26.15 -0.21 -7.51
N ALA A 142 26.80 -0.05 -6.36
CA ALA A 142 27.88 -0.93 -5.94
C ALA A 142 27.40 -2.37 -5.71
N TYR A 143 26.22 -2.55 -5.13
CA TYR A 143 25.61 -3.88 -4.96
C TYR A 143 25.13 -4.49 -6.28
N ALA A 144 24.58 -3.68 -7.19
CA ALA A 144 24.15 -4.16 -8.51
C ALA A 144 25.32 -4.64 -9.39
N ALA A 145 26.50 -4.00 -9.27
CA ALA A 145 27.71 -4.40 -10.01
C ALA A 145 28.39 -5.66 -9.45
N ALA A 146 28.05 -6.06 -8.21
CA ALA A 146 28.63 -7.22 -7.53
C ALA A 146 27.75 -8.47 -7.61
N ALA A 147 26.57 -8.39 -8.23
CA ALA A 147 25.72 -9.54 -8.47
C ALA A 147 26.27 -10.37 -9.67
N PRO A 148 26.59 -11.66 -9.49
CA PRO A 148 27.06 -12.54 -10.55
C PRO A 148 25.97 -12.88 -11.59
#